data_AF-A0A7L1R1I9-F1
#
_entry.id   AF-A0A7L1R1I9-F1
#
_cell.length_a   1.000
_cell.length_b   1.000
_cell.length_c   1.000
_cell.angle_alpha   90.00
_cell.angle_beta   90.00
_cell.angle_gamma   90.00
#
_symmetry.space_group_name_H-M   'P 1'
#
loop_
_entity.id
_entity.type
_entity.pdbx_description
1 polymer ?
#
loop_
_entity_poly.entity_id
_entity_poly.type
_entity_poly.pdbx_seq_one_letter_code
_entity_poly.pdbx_strand_id
1 'polypeptide(L)'
;KVEYMLVKFDHENKKVRLILCGEEVVQTLQDKGEKVNPNHPTLWRPEYGSYMIEGTPGQPYGGTMSEFNTVQDNMRKRRQEAASMLKENEAVCTVTSFPRLGCPGFTLPEYKPTPVEGGASKSLFFPDEAINKHPRFSTLTRNIRHRRGEKVVINVPIFKDKNTPSPFIEMFPNDDGEAARAAKPDYIYMDAMGFGMGNCCLQVTFQACSISEARYLYDQLATICPIVMALSAASPFYRGYVSDIDCRWGVISASVDDRTREERGLEPLKNNHYRISKSRYDSIDSYLSECGEKYNDIDLTIDKDIYEHLIKEGIDHLLAQHIAHLFIRDPLTLFEEKIHLDDANESDHFENIQSTNWQTMRFKPPPPNSDIGWRVEFRPMEVQLTDFENSAYVVFVVLLTRVILSYKLDFLIPLSKVDENMKVAQKRDAVRQGMFYFRKDICKGGNAVVDGCGSAQNGTGTDTEEYTLMSIDTIINGKEGVFPGLIPILNSYLENMEVDVDTRCTILNYLKLIKKRASGELMTVARWMREFIAQHPDYKQDSVITDEINYGLMWKCNQIAQGQAECPELLGVGFNKKQSGNKTDS
;
A
#
# COMPACT_ATOMS: atom_id res chain seq x y z
N LYS A 1 -5.73 -5.92 -6.73
CA LYS A 1 -6.33 -4.57 -6.78
C LYS A 1 -5.28 -3.56 -7.25
N VAL A 2 -5.64 -2.67 -8.18
CA VAL A 2 -4.78 -1.56 -8.66
C VAL A 2 -5.59 -0.28 -8.59
N GLU A 3 -5.01 0.77 -8.00
CA GLU A 3 -5.62 2.10 -7.92
C GLU A 3 -5.00 3.04 -8.97
N TYR A 4 -5.81 3.93 -9.50
CA TYR A 4 -5.44 4.86 -10.56
C TYR A 4 -5.86 6.29 -10.22
N MET A 5 -5.10 7.27 -10.71
CA MET A 5 -5.48 8.68 -10.72
C MET A 5 -5.86 9.12 -12.13
N LEU A 6 -6.92 9.90 -12.25
CA LEU A 6 -7.36 10.54 -13.48
C LEU A 6 -6.75 11.94 -13.59
N VAL A 7 -6.03 12.21 -14.67
CA VAL A 7 -5.32 13.49 -14.87
C VAL A 7 -5.66 14.13 -16.20
N LYS A 8 -5.63 15.46 -16.26
CA LYS A 8 -5.67 16.24 -17.50
C LYS A 8 -4.36 16.98 -17.71
N PHE A 9 -3.77 16.80 -18.87
CA PHE A 9 -2.62 17.56 -19.35
C PHE A 9 -3.09 18.82 -20.08
N ASP A 10 -2.57 19.95 -19.64
CA ASP A 10 -2.68 21.24 -20.30
C ASP A 10 -1.33 21.52 -20.97
N HIS A 11 -1.21 21.10 -22.23
CA HIS A 11 0.05 21.17 -22.97
C HIS A 11 0.46 22.60 -23.32
N GLU A 12 -0.49 23.54 -23.37
CA GLU A 12 -0.26 24.96 -23.65
C GLU A 12 0.35 25.66 -22.43
N ASN A 13 -0.25 25.48 -21.26
CA ASN A 13 0.18 26.12 -20.01
C ASN A 13 1.16 25.27 -19.20
N LYS A 14 1.54 24.10 -19.71
CA LYS A 14 2.45 23.14 -19.06
C LYS A 14 2.00 22.81 -17.64
N LYS A 15 0.71 22.44 -17.51
CA LYS A 15 0.12 22.02 -16.23
C LYS A 15 -0.47 20.62 -16.34
N VAL A 16 -0.50 19.92 -15.22
CA VAL A 16 -1.24 18.68 -15.07
C VAL A 16 -2.10 18.79 -13.82
N ARG A 17 -3.36 18.38 -13.92
CA ARG A 17 -4.36 18.51 -12.85
C ARG A 17 -5.13 17.21 -12.66
N LEU A 18 -5.56 16.92 -11.44
CA LEU A 18 -6.43 15.80 -11.11
C LEU A 18 -7.86 16.09 -11.54
N ILE A 19 -8.51 15.17 -12.26
CA ILE A 19 -9.87 15.37 -12.79
C ILE A 19 -10.87 14.77 -11.81
N LEU A 20 -11.82 15.56 -11.33
CA LEU A 20 -12.77 15.15 -10.29
C LEU A 20 -13.99 14.39 -10.85
N CYS A 21 -13.74 13.38 -11.71
CA CYS A 21 -14.78 12.63 -12.44
C CYS A 21 -14.77 11.11 -12.17
N GLY A 22 -14.05 10.64 -11.15
CA GLY A 22 -13.88 9.21 -10.84
C GLY A 22 -15.19 8.46 -10.65
N GLU A 23 -16.19 9.06 -10.00
CA GLU A 23 -17.52 8.45 -9.84
C GLU A 23 -18.24 8.26 -11.17
N GLU A 24 -18.24 9.27 -12.05
CA GLU A 24 -18.88 9.20 -13.37
C GLU A 24 -18.21 8.14 -14.25
N VAL A 25 -16.88 8.06 -14.18
CA VAL A 25 -16.08 7.04 -14.88
C VAL A 25 -16.40 5.65 -14.36
N VAL A 26 -16.39 5.44 -13.03
CA VAL A 26 -16.71 4.14 -12.41
C VAL A 26 -18.12 3.71 -12.77
N GLN A 27 -19.11 4.60 -12.64
CA GLN A 27 -20.50 4.30 -12.98
C GLN A 27 -20.62 3.84 -14.45
N THR A 28 -19.99 4.57 -15.37
CA THR A 28 -20.00 4.23 -16.80
C THR A 28 -19.33 2.88 -17.06
N LEU A 29 -18.20 2.60 -16.40
CA LEU A 29 -17.50 1.32 -16.52
C LEU A 29 -18.34 0.16 -15.98
N GLN A 30 -19.03 0.33 -14.86
CA GLN A 30 -19.93 -0.69 -14.30
C GLN A 30 -21.14 -0.93 -15.21
N ASP A 31 -21.74 0.14 -15.75
CA ASP A 31 -22.90 0.08 -16.64
C ASP A 31 -22.56 -0.59 -17.99
N LYS A 32 -21.31 -0.50 -18.46
CA LYS A 32 -20.82 -1.23 -19.64
C LYS A 32 -20.24 -2.60 -19.32
N GLY A 33 -19.88 -2.84 -18.06
CA GLY A 33 -19.16 -4.02 -17.59
C GLY A 33 -20.06 -4.96 -16.79
N GLU A 34 -19.80 -5.06 -15.48
CA GLU A 34 -20.37 -6.07 -14.60
C GLU A 34 -21.91 -6.07 -14.53
N LYS A 35 -22.57 -4.91 -14.74
CA LYS A 35 -24.05 -4.82 -14.73
C LYS A 35 -24.70 -5.40 -15.98
N VAL A 36 -23.96 -5.50 -17.09
CA VAL A 36 -24.43 -6.10 -18.35
C VAL A 36 -23.95 -7.53 -18.49
N ASN A 37 -22.71 -7.80 -18.10
CA ASN A 37 -22.11 -9.12 -18.12
C ASN A 37 -21.53 -9.44 -16.73
N PRO A 38 -22.18 -10.29 -15.92
CA PRO A 38 -21.65 -10.70 -14.61
C PRO A 38 -20.25 -11.34 -14.68
N ASN A 39 -19.88 -11.89 -15.85
CA ASN A 39 -18.55 -12.46 -16.13
C ASN A 39 -17.63 -11.45 -16.85
N HIS A 40 -17.89 -10.14 -16.71
CA HIS A 40 -17.03 -9.12 -17.28
C HIS A 40 -15.60 -9.28 -16.70
N PRO A 41 -14.55 -9.23 -17.52
CA PRO A 41 -13.19 -9.58 -17.09
C PRO A 41 -12.52 -8.55 -16.18
N THR A 42 -13.19 -7.45 -15.87
CA THR A 42 -12.70 -6.35 -15.03
C THR A 42 -13.85 -5.83 -14.17
N LEU A 43 -13.55 -5.45 -12.93
CA LEU A 43 -14.50 -4.78 -12.02
C LEU A 43 -13.91 -3.43 -11.58
N TRP A 44 -14.80 -2.49 -11.30
CA TRP A 44 -14.44 -1.11 -10.97
C TRP A 44 -15.15 -0.62 -9.71
N ARG A 45 -14.40 -0.01 -8.79
CA ARG A 45 -14.90 0.51 -7.53
C ARG A 45 -14.44 1.96 -7.32
N PRO A 46 -15.23 2.79 -6.61
CA PRO A 46 -14.80 4.12 -6.23
C PRO A 46 -13.71 4.04 -5.14
N GLU A 47 -12.83 5.03 -5.14
CA GLU A 47 -11.84 5.25 -4.07
C GLU A 47 -12.01 6.65 -3.44
N TYR A 48 -11.27 6.93 -2.37
CA TYR A 48 -11.41 8.16 -1.58
C TYR A 48 -11.36 9.44 -2.40
N GLY A 49 -10.38 9.59 -3.30
CA GLY A 49 -10.26 10.77 -4.14
C GLY A 49 -11.33 10.79 -5.22
N SER A 50 -11.99 11.93 -5.47
CA SER A 50 -12.92 12.06 -6.60
C SER A 50 -12.23 11.97 -7.96
N TYR A 51 -10.90 11.96 -7.98
CA TYR A 51 -10.05 11.71 -9.13
C TYR A 51 -9.49 10.29 -9.18
N MET A 52 -9.91 9.40 -8.27
CA MET A 52 -9.41 8.03 -8.19
C MET A 52 -10.44 7.02 -8.66
N ILE A 53 -9.93 5.95 -9.27
CA ILE A 53 -10.70 4.75 -9.60
C ILE A 53 -9.87 3.51 -9.22
N GLU A 54 -10.54 2.42 -8.86
CA GLU A 54 -9.91 1.15 -8.52
C GLU A 54 -10.38 0.05 -9.45
N GLY A 55 -9.42 -0.72 -9.99
CA GLY A 55 -9.70 -1.87 -10.84
C GLY A 55 -9.22 -3.20 -10.26
N THR A 56 -10.04 -4.24 -10.37
CA THR A 56 -9.70 -5.65 -10.09
C THR A 56 -9.98 -6.54 -11.30
N PRO A 57 -9.41 -7.75 -11.39
CA PRO A 57 -9.91 -8.72 -12.35
C PRO A 57 -11.40 -9.02 -12.06
N GLY A 58 -12.11 -9.39 -13.13
CA GLY A 58 -13.53 -9.76 -13.12
C GLY A 58 -13.84 -10.93 -12.19
N GLN A 59 -12.89 -11.85 -12.12
CA GLN A 59 -12.91 -13.06 -11.31
C GLN A 59 -11.53 -13.25 -10.68
N PRO A 60 -11.43 -13.96 -9.54
CA PRO A 60 -10.14 -14.37 -9.00
C PRO A 60 -9.32 -15.15 -10.04
N TYR A 61 -8.00 -14.97 -10.03
CA TYR A 61 -7.11 -15.78 -10.86
C TYR A 61 -7.14 -17.25 -10.39
N GLY A 62 -6.98 -18.19 -11.33
CA GLY A 62 -6.93 -19.62 -11.03
C GLY A 62 -5.66 -20.06 -10.29
N GLY A 63 -5.63 -21.34 -9.87
CA GLY A 63 -4.53 -21.93 -9.11
C GLY A 63 -3.34 -22.45 -9.93
N THR A 64 -3.43 -22.49 -11.26
CA THR A 64 -2.38 -23.06 -12.11
C THR A 64 -1.18 -22.12 -12.25
N MET A 65 -0.09 -22.59 -12.87
CA MET A 65 1.06 -21.76 -13.21
C MET A 65 0.77 -20.83 -14.40
N SER A 66 0.01 -21.30 -15.38
CA SER A 66 -0.33 -20.54 -16.59
C SER A 66 -1.09 -19.22 -16.30
N GLU A 67 -1.78 -19.14 -15.17
CA GLU A 67 -2.46 -17.92 -14.70
C GLU A 67 -1.49 -16.75 -14.47
N PHE A 68 -0.20 -17.00 -14.26
CA PHE A 68 0.78 -15.92 -14.14
C PHE A 68 0.93 -15.09 -15.43
N ASN A 69 0.62 -15.67 -16.60
CA ASN A 69 0.59 -14.92 -17.86
C ASN A 69 -0.62 -13.98 -17.96
N THR A 70 -1.73 -14.27 -17.26
CA THR A 70 -2.99 -13.53 -17.41
C THR A 70 -3.02 -12.24 -16.57
N VAL A 71 -2.16 -12.14 -15.54
CA VAL A 71 -2.12 -11.00 -14.60
C VAL A 71 -1.87 -9.68 -15.33
N GLN A 72 -0.82 -9.62 -16.15
CA GLN A 72 -0.45 -8.40 -16.88
C GLN A 72 -1.46 -8.04 -17.95
N ASP A 73 -1.98 -9.02 -18.69
CA ASP A 73 -2.97 -8.77 -19.73
C ASP A 73 -4.29 -8.26 -19.14
N ASN A 74 -4.68 -8.74 -17.96
CA ASN A 74 -5.83 -8.22 -17.25
C ASN A 74 -5.60 -6.77 -16.75
N MET A 75 -4.41 -6.43 -16.25
CA MET A 75 -4.07 -5.05 -15.88
C MET A 75 -4.08 -4.11 -17.09
N ARG A 76 -3.50 -4.54 -18.22
CA ARG A 76 -3.56 -3.80 -19.50
C ARG A 76 -4.99 -3.57 -19.95
N LYS A 77 -5.83 -4.60 -19.87
CA LYS A 77 -7.26 -4.49 -20.22
C LYS A 77 -7.97 -3.46 -19.35
N ARG A 78 -7.75 -3.49 -18.04
CA ARG A 78 -8.28 -2.47 -17.11
C ARG A 78 -7.84 -1.06 -17.52
N ARG A 79 -6.54 -0.86 -17.76
CA ARG A 79 -6.02 0.46 -18.17
C ARG A 79 -6.64 0.94 -19.48
N GLN A 80 -6.74 0.07 -20.49
CA GLN A 80 -7.34 0.39 -21.79
C GLN A 80 -8.83 0.75 -21.66
N GLU A 81 -9.57 -0.02 -20.86
CA GLU A 81 -10.99 0.21 -20.64
C GLU A 81 -11.24 1.54 -19.95
N ALA A 82 -10.53 1.83 -18.84
CA ALA A 82 -10.63 3.12 -18.17
C ALA A 82 -10.19 4.29 -19.07
N ALA A 83 -9.09 4.13 -19.82
CA ALA A 83 -8.62 5.15 -20.75
C ALA A 83 -9.63 5.44 -21.87
N SER A 84 -10.39 4.44 -22.32
CA SER A 84 -11.42 4.63 -23.35
C SER A 84 -12.59 5.50 -22.90
N MET A 85 -12.74 5.74 -21.59
CA MET A 85 -13.76 6.65 -21.05
C MET A 85 -13.28 8.11 -20.95
N LEU A 86 -11.99 8.36 -21.18
CA LEU A 86 -11.38 9.67 -21.00
C LEU A 86 -11.37 10.49 -22.30
N LYS A 87 -11.33 11.82 -22.14
CA LYS A 87 -11.30 12.76 -23.28
C LYS A 87 -9.87 13.00 -23.76
N GLU A 88 -9.74 13.80 -24.81
CA GLU A 88 -8.44 14.24 -25.30
C GLU A 88 -7.64 14.95 -24.18
N ASN A 89 -6.33 14.66 -24.14
CA ASN A 89 -5.37 15.12 -23.15
C ASN A 89 -5.67 14.67 -21.71
N GLU A 90 -6.59 13.72 -21.51
CA GLU A 90 -6.83 13.07 -20.23
C GLU A 90 -6.17 11.68 -20.20
N ALA A 91 -5.72 11.25 -19.03
CA ALA A 91 -5.03 9.97 -18.87
C ALA A 91 -5.36 9.28 -17.55
N VAL A 92 -5.28 7.95 -17.58
CA VAL A 92 -5.30 7.08 -16.40
C VAL A 92 -3.85 6.80 -15.99
N CYS A 93 -3.44 7.33 -14.84
CA CYS A 93 -2.08 7.18 -14.33
C CYS A 93 -2.04 6.27 -13.11
N THR A 94 -1.08 5.34 -13.07
CA THR A 94 -0.73 4.57 -11.87
C THR A 94 0.47 5.22 -11.21
N VAL A 95 0.22 6.30 -10.49
CA VAL A 95 1.22 7.03 -9.70
C VAL A 95 0.79 6.96 -8.25
N THR A 96 1.71 6.65 -7.34
CA THR A 96 1.36 6.49 -5.92
C THR A 96 0.93 7.81 -5.30
N SER A 97 1.72 8.87 -5.41
CA SER A 97 1.40 10.19 -4.86
C SER A 97 1.45 11.25 -5.96
N PHE A 98 0.38 12.02 -6.13
CA PHE A 98 0.39 13.15 -7.07
C PHE A 98 1.30 14.27 -6.52
N PRO A 99 2.39 14.67 -7.24
CA PRO A 99 3.45 15.49 -6.63
C PRO A 99 2.98 16.84 -6.07
N ARG A 100 1.98 17.45 -6.71
CA ARG A 100 1.40 18.75 -6.34
C ARG A 100 0.01 18.65 -5.69
N LEU A 101 -0.31 17.51 -5.07
CA LEU A 101 -1.58 17.34 -4.35
C LEU A 101 -1.72 18.42 -3.28
N GLY A 102 -2.84 19.13 -3.23
CA GLY A 102 -3.06 20.24 -2.28
C GLY A 102 -2.32 21.55 -2.61
N CYS A 103 -1.63 21.64 -3.76
CA CYS A 103 -1.12 22.93 -4.25
C CYS A 103 -2.23 23.75 -4.93
N PRO A 104 -2.14 25.09 -5.00
CA PRO A 104 -3.12 25.89 -5.73
C PRO A 104 -3.36 25.38 -7.16
N GLY A 105 -4.64 25.24 -7.55
CA GLY A 105 -5.01 24.82 -8.90
C GLY A 105 -4.77 23.35 -9.24
N PHE A 106 -4.53 22.46 -8.26
CA PHE A 106 -4.20 21.06 -8.53
C PHE A 106 -5.36 20.21 -9.10
N THR A 107 -6.61 20.67 -8.98
CA THR A 107 -7.81 19.95 -9.45
C THR A 107 -8.40 20.56 -10.72
N LEU A 108 -9.22 19.76 -11.40
CA LEU A 108 -10.08 20.20 -12.49
C LEU A 108 -11.50 19.65 -12.31
N PRO A 109 -12.54 20.51 -12.16
CA PRO A 109 -12.44 21.97 -12.02
C PRO A 109 -11.61 22.41 -10.81
N GLU A 110 -11.13 23.64 -10.84
CA GLU A 110 -10.39 24.21 -9.72
C GLU A 110 -11.36 24.60 -8.59
N TYR A 111 -11.06 24.13 -7.38
CA TYR A 111 -11.82 24.45 -6.18
C TYR A 111 -10.90 25.03 -5.10
N LYS A 112 -11.47 25.90 -4.27
CA LYS A 112 -10.77 26.42 -3.09
C LYS A 112 -11.05 25.52 -1.88
N PRO A 113 -10.07 25.31 -0.99
CA PRO A 113 -10.32 24.64 0.28
C PRO A 113 -11.36 25.35 1.14
N THR A 114 -12.04 24.59 2.00
CA THR A 114 -13.06 25.07 2.93
C THR A 114 -12.53 24.94 4.38
N PRO A 115 -11.62 25.83 4.84
CA PRO A 115 -10.95 25.73 6.14
C PRO A 115 -11.83 26.22 7.30
N VAL A 116 -13.09 25.78 7.33
CA VAL A 116 -14.08 26.13 8.35
C VAL A 116 -14.83 24.87 8.79
N GLU A 117 -15.49 24.90 9.95
CA GLU A 117 -16.16 23.72 10.53
C GLU A 117 -17.22 23.09 9.61
N GLY A 118 -17.82 23.87 8.70
CA GLY A 118 -18.75 23.36 7.69
C GLY A 118 -18.10 22.47 6.62
N GLY A 119 -16.78 22.54 6.45
CA GLY A 119 -16.02 21.68 5.56
C GLY A 119 -15.80 20.29 6.16
N ALA A 120 -15.82 19.25 5.31
CA ALA A 120 -15.57 17.88 5.74
C ALA A 120 -14.16 17.75 6.34
N SER A 121 -13.15 18.22 5.61
CA SER A 121 -11.74 18.16 6.03
C SER A 121 -11.28 19.33 6.90
N LYS A 122 -11.89 20.53 6.75
CA LYS A 122 -11.37 21.80 7.29
C LYS A 122 -9.93 22.10 6.85
N SER A 123 -9.48 21.50 5.75
CA SER A 123 -8.09 21.62 5.28
C SER A 123 -7.77 23.01 4.76
N LEU A 124 -6.52 23.44 4.95
CA LEU A 124 -5.96 24.64 4.32
C LEU A 124 -5.63 24.45 2.83
N PHE A 125 -5.55 23.20 2.36
CA PHE A 125 -4.94 22.85 1.09
C PHE A 125 -5.82 21.97 0.21
N PHE A 126 -6.64 21.12 0.81
CA PHE A 126 -7.43 20.10 0.13
C PHE A 126 -8.91 20.51 0.06
N PRO A 127 -9.47 20.80 -1.13
CA PRO A 127 -10.90 21.09 -1.29
C PRO A 127 -11.73 19.84 -1.06
N ASP A 128 -12.91 20.01 -0.45
CA ASP A 128 -13.79 18.87 -0.16
C ASP A 128 -14.35 18.24 -1.45
N GLU A 129 -14.40 18.98 -2.57
CA GLU A 129 -14.75 18.46 -3.90
C GLU A 129 -13.75 17.43 -4.43
N ALA A 130 -12.51 17.44 -3.92
CA ALA A 130 -11.52 16.41 -4.21
C ALA A 130 -11.78 15.10 -3.44
N ILE A 131 -12.73 15.08 -2.50
CA ILE A 131 -13.26 13.88 -1.86
C ILE A 131 -14.35 13.31 -2.75
N ASN A 132 -14.36 11.98 -2.92
CA ASN A 132 -15.39 11.30 -3.70
C ASN A 132 -16.80 11.59 -3.16
N LYS A 133 -17.75 11.81 -4.07
CA LYS A 133 -19.12 12.25 -3.74
C LYS A 133 -19.92 11.19 -2.99
N HIS A 134 -19.50 9.92 -3.03
CA HIS A 134 -20.15 8.88 -2.27
C HIS A 134 -20.11 9.23 -0.75
N PRO A 135 -21.26 9.30 -0.05
CA PRO A 135 -21.36 9.89 1.30
C PRO A 135 -20.41 9.30 2.36
N ARG A 136 -20.01 8.03 2.17
CA ARG A 136 -19.02 7.34 3.03
C ARG A 136 -17.74 8.17 3.23
N PHE A 137 -17.17 8.75 2.16
CA PHE A 137 -15.82 9.32 2.22
C PHE A 137 -15.78 10.67 2.93
N SER A 138 -16.74 11.55 2.66
CA SER A 138 -16.86 12.83 3.37
C SER A 138 -17.28 12.63 4.83
N THR A 139 -18.16 11.66 5.10
CA THR A 139 -18.54 11.28 6.47
C THR A 139 -17.35 10.74 7.25
N LEU A 140 -16.55 9.86 6.66
CA LEU A 140 -15.34 9.33 7.28
C LEU A 140 -14.32 10.44 7.58
N THR A 141 -14.08 11.34 6.63
CA THR A 141 -13.18 12.49 6.79
C THR A 141 -13.61 13.35 7.98
N ARG A 142 -14.90 13.72 8.02
CA ARG A 142 -15.48 14.51 9.09
C ARG A 142 -15.38 13.78 10.44
N ASN A 143 -15.82 12.52 10.49
CA ASN A 143 -15.90 11.78 11.75
C ASN A 143 -14.52 11.52 12.37
N ILE A 144 -13.48 11.27 11.56
CA ILE A 144 -12.10 11.19 12.05
C ILE A 144 -11.68 12.50 12.73
N ARG A 145 -11.91 13.64 12.06
CA ARG A 145 -11.57 14.97 12.59
C ARG A 145 -12.33 15.26 13.89
N HIS A 146 -13.64 15.01 13.93
CA HIS A 146 -14.45 15.25 15.12
C HIS A 146 -14.08 14.32 16.28
N ARG A 147 -13.87 13.02 16.01
CA ARG A 147 -13.42 12.05 17.01
C ARG A 147 -12.07 12.46 17.60
N ARG A 148 -11.11 12.83 16.73
CA ARG A 148 -9.77 13.27 17.13
C ARG A 148 -9.79 14.56 17.95
N GLY A 149 -10.77 15.44 17.70
CA GLY A 149 -10.91 16.77 18.31
C GLY A 149 -10.02 17.85 17.68
N GLU A 150 -9.25 17.49 16.65
CA GLU A 150 -8.36 18.33 15.86
C GLU A 150 -8.23 17.71 14.46
N LYS A 151 -7.74 18.46 13.48
CA LYS A 151 -7.37 17.92 12.17
C LYS A 151 -6.32 16.82 12.33
N VAL A 152 -6.28 15.93 11.34
CA VAL A 152 -5.14 15.03 11.19
C VAL A 152 -3.88 15.86 10.91
N VAL A 153 -2.74 15.39 11.41
CA VAL A 153 -1.47 16.13 11.32
C VAL A 153 -0.45 15.22 10.67
N ILE A 154 0.02 15.60 9.49
CA ILE A 154 1.02 14.86 8.74
C ILE A 154 2.23 15.78 8.56
N ASN A 155 3.37 15.37 9.10
CA ASN A 155 4.64 16.07 8.96
C ASN A 155 5.62 15.12 8.25
N VAL A 156 5.92 15.42 6.99
CA VAL A 156 6.86 14.64 6.16
C VAL A 156 8.19 15.37 6.10
N PRO A 157 9.34 14.76 6.42
CA PRO A 157 10.62 15.48 6.39
C PRO A 157 10.88 16.02 4.98
N ILE A 158 11.27 17.29 4.88
CA ILE A 158 11.63 17.88 3.58
C ILE A 158 13.02 17.40 3.16
N PHE A 159 13.21 17.15 1.87
CA PHE A 159 14.55 16.95 1.33
C PHE A 159 15.35 18.24 1.48
N LYS A 160 16.51 18.19 2.13
CA LYS A 160 17.42 19.33 2.27
C LYS A 160 18.40 19.35 1.10
N ASP A 161 18.01 20.01 0.03
CA ASP A 161 18.87 20.29 -1.12
C ASP A 161 19.69 21.58 -0.88
N LYS A 162 20.54 21.95 -1.84
CA LYS A 162 21.51 23.04 -1.71
C LYS A 162 20.90 24.38 -1.32
N ASN A 163 19.73 24.71 -1.88
CA ASN A 163 19.01 25.96 -1.68
C ASN A 163 17.72 25.77 -0.87
N THR A 164 17.48 24.59 -0.30
CA THR A 164 16.35 24.39 0.61
C THR A 164 16.60 25.21 1.88
N PRO A 165 15.66 26.05 2.31
CA PRO A 165 15.80 26.77 3.58
C PRO A 165 16.05 25.80 4.74
N SER A 166 16.94 26.16 5.66
CA SER A 166 17.26 25.36 6.84
C SER A 166 17.39 26.29 8.08
N PRO A 167 16.40 26.30 8.99
CA PRO A 167 15.21 25.45 8.96
C PRO A 167 14.25 25.81 7.83
N PHE A 168 13.60 24.81 7.25
CA PHE A 168 12.43 25.02 6.39
C PHE A 168 11.22 25.32 7.29
N ILE A 169 10.64 26.50 7.13
CA ILE A 169 9.51 27.00 7.93
C ILE A 169 8.39 27.37 6.99
N GLU A 170 7.22 26.79 7.21
CA GLU A 170 6.02 27.11 6.44
C GLU A 170 5.19 28.18 7.15
N MET A 171 4.55 29.02 6.35
CA MET A 171 3.66 30.08 6.82
C MET A 171 2.24 29.82 6.33
N PHE A 172 1.26 30.01 7.21
CA PHE A 172 -0.15 29.77 6.92
C PHE A 172 -0.99 31.02 7.18
N PRO A 173 -1.05 31.98 6.23
CA PRO A 173 -1.74 33.26 6.45
C PRO A 173 -3.24 33.15 6.76
N ASN A 174 -3.89 32.08 6.31
CA ASN A 174 -5.33 31.84 6.46
C ASN A 174 -5.65 30.77 7.53
N ASP A 175 -4.70 30.44 8.39
CA ASP A 175 -4.87 29.44 9.45
C ASP A 175 -5.53 30.05 10.70
N ASP A 176 -6.32 29.25 11.41
CA ASP A 176 -6.92 29.61 12.72
C ASP A 176 -5.93 29.39 13.89
N GLY A 177 -4.66 29.16 13.56
CA GLY A 177 -3.56 28.85 14.47
C GLY A 177 -3.35 27.36 14.69
N GLU A 178 -4.26 26.49 14.24
CA GLU A 178 -4.13 25.04 14.38
C GLU A 178 -2.94 24.49 13.59
N ALA A 179 -2.81 24.85 12.31
CA ALA A 179 -1.70 24.40 11.48
C ALA A 179 -0.35 24.96 11.95
N ALA A 180 -0.30 26.23 12.35
CA ALA A 180 0.92 26.86 12.85
C ALA A 180 1.46 26.16 14.12
N ARG A 181 0.59 25.62 14.98
CA ARG A 181 1.00 24.83 16.17
C ARG A 181 1.41 23.40 15.82
N ALA A 182 0.82 22.83 14.77
CA ALA A 182 1.00 21.42 14.39
C ALA A 182 2.19 21.19 13.43
N ALA A 183 2.54 22.18 12.61
CA ALA A 183 3.66 22.11 11.69
C ALA A 183 5.00 22.09 12.42
N LYS A 184 5.97 21.33 11.87
CA LYS A 184 7.32 21.21 12.42
C LYS A 184 8.35 21.85 11.49
N PRO A 185 9.39 22.54 12.02
CA PRO A 185 10.54 22.96 11.22
C PRO A 185 11.18 21.78 10.50
N ASP A 186 11.58 21.96 9.24
CA ASP A 186 12.14 20.91 8.36
C ASP A 186 11.15 19.81 7.93
N TYR A 187 9.85 20.07 8.03
CA TYR A 187 8.81 19.16 7.53
C TYR A 187 7.84 19.88 6.60
N ILE A 188 7.37 19.15 5.59
CA ILE A 188 6.20 19.46 4.78
C ILE A 188 4.96 19.13 5.61
N TYR A 189 4.15 20.14 5.91
CA TYR A 189 2.91 20.00 6.66
C TYR A 189 1.72 19.73 5.74
N MET A 190 0.89 18.76 6.12
CA MET A 190 -0.37 18.40 5.46
C MET A 190 -1.42 18.06 6.53
N ASP A 191 -2.70 18.39 6.26
CA ASP A 191 -3.74 18.45 7.30
C ASP A 191 -5.08 17.80 6.92
N ALA A 192 -5.07 16.92 5.91
CA ALA A 192 -6.27 16.30 5.37
C ALA A 192 -6.09 14.81 5.10
N MET A 193 -7.17 14.04 5.25
CA MET A 193 -7.24 12.63 4.91
C MET A 193 -6.84 12.36 3.44
N GLY A 194 -7.18 13.28 2.53
CA GLY A 194 -6.85 13.17 1.12
C GLY A 194 -5.35 13.14 0.80
N PHE A 195 -4.47 13.66 1.67
CA PHE A 195 -3.03 13.54 1.45
C PHE A 195 -2.50 12.11 1.58
N GLY A 196 -3.24 11.24 2.28
CA GLY A 196 -2.92 9.83 2.43
C GLY A 196 -3.82 8.92 1.63
N MET A 197 -5.13 8.96 1.90
CA MET A 197 -6.13 8.13 1.20
C MET A 197 -6.36 8.56 -0.26
N GLY A 198 -5.91 9.76 -0.64
CA GLY A 198 -5.85 10.22 -2.03
C GLY A 198 -4.61 9.74 -2.79
N ASN A 199 -3.80 8.85 -2.20
CA ASN A 199 -2.67 8.16 -2.85
C ASN A 199 -3.12 6.79 -3.37
N CYS A 200 -2.44 6.27 -4.40
CA CYS A 200 -2.71 4.96 -4.98
C CYS A 200 -1.77 3.87 -4.45
N CYS A 201 -2.21 2.62 -4.52
CA CYS A 201 -1.41 1.46 -4.15
C CYS A 201 -1.72 0.21 -4.97
N LEU A 202 -0.88 -0.80 -4.75
CA LEU A 202 -1.06 -2.16 -5.26
C LEU A 202 -1.36 -3.08 -4.08
N GLN A 203 -2.47 -3.82 -4.15
CA GLN A 203 -2.86 -4.78 -3.11
C GLN A 203 -3.17 -6.14 -3.74
N VAL A 204 -2.81 -7.22 -3.05
CA VAL A 204 -3.06 -8.59 -3.50
C VAL A 204 -3.73 -9.37 -2.39
N THR A 205 -4.84 -10.02 -2.73
CA THR A 205 -5.59 -10.89 -1.82
C THR A 205 -5.46 -12.33 -2.29
N PHE A 206 -5.22 -13.24 -1.35
CA PHE A 206 -5.10 -14.67 -1.59
C PHE A 206 -6.12 -15.39 -0.73
N GLN A 207 -6.71 -16.45 -1.27
CA GLN A 207 -7.54 -17.38 -0.50
C GLN A 207 -6.69 -18.58 -0.09
N ALA A 208 -6.67 -18.88 1.20
CA ALA A 208 -6.01 -20.06 1.73
C ALA A 208 -6.95 -21.27 1.73
N CYS A 209 -6.40 -22.49 1.85
CA CYS A 209 -7.21 -23.70 1.92
C CYS A 209 -7.94 -23.88 3.26
N SER A 210 -7.47 -23.20 4.32
CA SER A 210 -8.02 -23.30 5.68
C SER A 210 -7.69 -22.04 6.49
N ILE A 211 -8.35 -21.89 7.65
CA ILE A 211 -8.01 -20.85 8.63
C ILE A 211 -6.55 -20.96 9.11
N SER A 212 -6.05 -22.18 9.29
CA SER A 212 -4.69 -22.43 9.77
C SER A 212 -3.64 -21.96 8.74
N GLU A 213 -3.86 -22.29 7.46
CA GLU A 213 -2.99 -21.81 6.38
C GLU A 213 -3.08 -20.28 6.22
N ALA A 214 -4.28 -19.70 6.37
CA ALA A 214 -4.45 -18.25 6.32
C ALA A 214 -3.68 -17.54 7.45
N ARG A 215 -3.75 -18.04 8.68
CA ARG A 215 -2.99 -17.49 9.83
C ARG A 215 -1.50 -17.61 9.61
N TYR A 216 -1.03 -18.77 9.13
CA TYR A 216 0.38 -18.98 8.81
C TYR A 216 0.87 -18.03 7.73
N LEU A 217 0.16 -17.89 6.60
CA LEU A 217 0.53 -16.96 5.54
C LEU A 217 0.49 -15.50 5.99
N TYR A 218 -0.51 -15.12 6.80
CA TYR A 218 -0.59 -13.77 7.38
C TYR A 218 0.69 -13.43 8.14
N ASP A 219 1.14 -14.32 9.01
CA ASP A 219 2.33 -14.09 9.84
C ASP A 219 3.61 -14.05 9.00
N GLN A 220 3.80 -15.04 8.13
CA GLN A 220 5.00 -15.14 7.31
C GLN A 220 5.14 -13.90 6.41
N LEU A 221 4.05 -13.45 5.78
CA LEU A 221 4.05 -12.28 4.90
C LEU A 221 4.18 -10.95 5.63
N ALA A 222 3.85 -10.86 6.93
CA ALA A 222 4.04 -9.64 7.70
C ALA A 222 5.51 -9.21 7.73
N THR A 223 6.43 -10.16 7.81
CA THR A 223 7.89 -9.90 7.78
C THR A 223 8.39 -9.45 6.40
N ILE A 224 7.67 -9.82 5.33
CA ILE A 224 7.95 -9.46 3.94
C ILE A 224 7.44 -8.06 3.59
N CYS A 225 6.44 -7.55 4.32
CA CYS A 225 5.84 -6.24 4.10
C CYS A 225 6.85 -5.09 3.97
N PRO A 226 7.77 -4.86 4.93
CA PRO A 226 8.75 -3.77 4.82
C PRO A 226 9.74 -3.96 3.65
N ILE A 227 10.09 -5.21 3.33
CA ILE A 227 11.02 -5.54 2.24
C ILE A 227 10.42 -5.13 0.89
N VAL A 228 9.17 -5.53 0.64
CA VAL A 228 8.49 -5.22 -0.63
C VAL A 228 8.05 -3.75 -0.69
N MET A 229 7.75 -3.12 0.45
CA MET A 229 7.53 -1.67 0.52
C MET A 229 8.77 -0.90 0.03
N ALA A 230 9.96 -1.21 0.56
CA ALA A 230 11.20 -0.59 0.12
C ALA A 230 11.51 -0.87 -1.37
N LEU A 231 11.29 -2.10 -1.83
CA LEU A 231 11.47 -2.47 -3.25
C LEU A 231 10.54 -1.71 -4.19
N SER A 232 9.30 -1.42 -3.76
CA SER A 232 8.27 -0.80 -4.59
C SER A 232 8.23 0.72 -4.49
N ALA A 233 9.03 1.35 -3.63
CA ALA A 233 9.05 2.78 -3.34
C ALA A 233 8.75 3.70 -4.54
N ALA A 234 7.68 4.51 -4.46
CA ALA A 234 7.17 5.32 -5.57
C ALA A 234 6.53 6.67 -5.17
N SER A 235 6.77 7.18 -3.96
CA SER A 235 6.15 8.43 -3.48
C SER A 235 7.14 9.42 -2.84
N PRO A 236 8.05 9.99 -3.63
CA PRO A 236 9.10 10.90 -3.14
C PRO A 236 8.65 12.36 -2.98
N PHE A 237 7.38 12.68 -3.30
CA PHE A 237 6.91 14.06 -3.44
C PHE A 237 5.56 14.27 -2.77
N TYR A 238 5.46 15.35 -2.01
CA TYR A 238 4.23 15.73 -1.30
C TYR A 238 4.04 17.24 -1.33
N ARG A 239 2.81 17.69 -1.58
CA ARG A 239 2.39 19.10 -1.51
C ARG A 239 3.27 20.07 -2.31
N GLY A 240 3.82 19.62 -3.44
CA GLY A 240 4.69 20.41 -4.30
C GLY A 240 6.13 20.51 -3.79
N TYR A 241 6.54 19.61 -2.89
CA TYR A 241 7.90 19.56 -2.38
C TYR A 241 8.52 18.17 -2.54
N VAL A 242 9.85 18.15 -2.62
CA VAL A 242 10.65 16.95 -2.51
C VAL A 242 10.75 16.54 -1.03
N SER A 243 10.30 15.34 -0.68
CA SER A 243 10.38 14.80 0.69
C SER A 243 11.64 13.99 0.92
N ASP A 244 11.97 13.67 2.17
CA ASP A 244 13.08 12.78 2.55
C ASP A 244 12.63 11.34 2.85
N ILE A 245 11.52 10.92 2.24
CA ILE A 245 10.96 9.56 2.30
C ILE A 245 10.55 9.11 0.91
N ASP A 246 10.51 7.80 0.64
CA ASP A 246 10.18 7.26 -0.70
C ASP A 246 8.88 6.43 -0.74
N CYS A 247 8.22 6.25 0.41
CA CYS A 247 7.03 5.40 0.55
C CYS A 247 5.87 6.14 1.24
N ARG A 248 4.62 5.81 0.89
CA ARG A 248 3.43 6.55 1.35
C ARG A 248 2.97 6.18 2.76
N TRP A 249 3.50 5.10 3.33
CA TRP A 249 2.91 4.42 4.49
C TRP A 249 2.69 5.34 5.69
N GLY A 250 3.70 6.12 6.09
CA GLY A 250 3.57 7.06 7.20
C GLY A 250 2.62 8.23 6.91
N VAL A 251 2.51 8.64 5.65
CA VAL A 251 1.57 9.69 5.21
C VAL A 251 0.13 9.19 5.32
N ILE A 252 -0.16 8.01 4.77
CA ILE A 252 -1.51 7.43 4.85
C ILE A 252 -1.89 7.04 6.28
N SER A 253 -0.95 6.51 7.06
CA SER A 253 -1.13 6.22 8.49
C SER A 253 -1.59 7.45 9.28
N ALA A 254 -0.90 8.59 9.09
CA ALA A 254 -1.21 9.84 9.75
C ALA A 254 -2.50 10.49 9.22
N SER A 255 -2.87 10.26 7.96
CA SER A 255 -4.04 10.87 7.31
C SER A 255 -5.39 10.39 7.85
N VAL A 256 -5.41 9.24 8.54
CA VAL A 256 -6.62 8.66 9.15
C VAL A 256 -6.42 8.31 10.63
N ASP A 257 -5.42 8.92 11.26
CA ASP A 257 -5.19 8.77 12.68
C ASP A 257 -6.26 9.54 13.44
N ASP A 258 -7.26 8.83 13.95
CA ASP A 258 -8.39 9.38 14.67
C ASP A 258 -8.15 9.48 16.18
N ARG A 259 -6.95 9.11 16.66
CA ARG A 259 -6.64 9.06 18.09
C ARG A 259 -6.69 10.44 18.73
N THR A 260 -7.41 10.53 19.84
CA THR A 260 -7.44 11.74 20.67
C THR A 260 -6.05 12.04 21.27
N ARG A 261 -5.91 13.21 21.90
CA ARG A 261 -4.70 13.56 22.65
C ARG A 261 -4.47 12.62 23.84
N GLU A 262 -5.55 12.16 24.48
CA GLU A 262 -5.48 11.12 25.50
C GLU A 262 -5.03 9.79 24.88
N GLU A 263 -5.64 9.28 23.81
CA GLU A 263 -5.23 7.98 23.25
C GLU A 263 -3.74 7.97 22.80
N ARG A 264 -3.22 9.12 22.33
CA ARG A 264 -1.80 9.30 21.96
C ARG A 264 -0.83 9.50 23.12
N GLY A 265 -1.30 9.57 24.37
CA GLY A 265 -0.42 9.81 25.51
C GLY A 265 -0.02 11.27 25.75
N LEU A 266 -0.60 12.23 25.03
CA LEU A 266 -0.27 13.65 25.15
C LEU A 266 -0.95 14.32 26.36
N GLU A 267 -2.05 13.75 26.83
CA GLU A 267 -2.81 14.19 28.00
C GLU A 267 -3.15 12.99 28.90
N PRO A 268 -3.46 13.15 30.20
CA PRO A 268 -3.91 12.03 31.04
C PRO A 268 -5.19 11.39 30.52
N LEU A 269 -5.30 10.05 30.61
CA LEU A 269 -6.50 9.31 30.22
C LEU A 269 -7.64 9.60 31.22
N LYS A 270 -8.72 10.23 30.75
CA LYS A 270 -9.88 10.64 31.56
C LYS A 270 -11.20 10.32 30.89
N ASN A 271 -11.32 10.58 29.58
CA ASN A 271 -12.56 10.40 28.82
C ASN A 271 -12.48 9.20 27.87
N ASN A 272 -11.30 8.86 27.36
CA ASN A 272 -11.09 7.67 26.55
C ASN A 272 -10.80 6.43 27.41
N HIS A 273 -11.04 5.24 26.87
CA HIS A 273 -10.82 3.97 27.57
C HIS A 273 -9.38 3.45 27.49
N TYR A 274 -8.66 3.80 26.42
CA TYR A 274 -7.39 3.17 26.08
C TYR A 274 -6.28 4.18 25.78
N ARG A 275 -5.04 3.78 26.07
CA ARG A 275 -3.85 4.31 25.38
C ARG A 275 -3.66 3.47 24.12
N ILE A 276 -3.43 4.12 22.98
CA ILE A 276 -3.32 3.40 21.71
C ILE A 276 -2.05 3.81 20.98
N SER A 277 -1.12 2.88 20.84
CA SER A 277 0.25 3.11 20.36
C SER A 277 0.31 3.47 18.87
N LYS A 278 -0.55 2.86 18.04
CA LYS A 278 -0.56 3.04 16.58
C LYS A 278 -1.86 3.66 16.07
N SER A 279 -1.79 4.30 14.90
CA SER A 279 -2.99 4.69 14.15
C SER A 279 -3.80 3.44 13.79
N ARG A 280 -5.10 3.58 13.51
CA ARG A 280 -5.90 2.48 12.95
C ARG A 280 -5.43 2.06 11.55
N TYR A 281 -4.59 2.88 10.90
CA TYR A 281 -3.82 2.52 9.73
C TYR A 281 -2.35 2.41 10.11
N ASP A 282 -1.80 1.20 10.25
CA ASP A 282 -0.38 0.97 10.58
C ASP A 282 0.07 -0.47 10.30
N SER A 283 1.29 -0.87 10.64
CA SER A 283 1.70 -2.29 10.62
C SER A 283 0.80 -3.17 11.49
N ILE A 284 0.80 -4.49 11.22
CA ILE A 284 0.08 -5.45 12.07
C ILE A 284 0.51 -5.35 13.55
N ASP A 285 -0.39 -5.71 14.45
CA ASP A 285 -0.17 -5.62 15.89
C ASP A 285 0.00 -6.97 16.59
N SER A 286 -0.33 -8.06 15.91
CA SER A 286 -0.20 -9.42 16.42
C SER A 286 -0.03 -10.43 15.29
N TYR A 287 0.85 -11.40 15.49
CA TYR A 287 0.83 -12.66 14.78
C TYR A 287 -0.34 -13.51 15.25
N LEU A 288 -0.88 -14.32 14.33
CA LEU A 288 -2.10 -15.08 14.51
C LEU A 288 -1.85 -16.57 14.64
N SER A 289 -0.73 -17.11 14.18
CA SER A 289 -0.42 -18.55 14.29
C SER A 289 0.35 -18.87 15.57
N GLU A 290 0.24 -20.12 16.04
CA GLU A 290 0.95 -20.60 17.24
C GLU A 290 2.47 -20.40 17.15
N CYS A 291 3.07 -20.56 15.96
CA CYS A 291 4.50 -20.35 15.78
C CYS A 291 4.91 -18.88 15.86
N GLY A 292 3.96 -17.97 15.60
CA GLY A 292 4.12 -16.52 15.72
C GLY A 292 4.02 -15.99 17.14
N GLU A 293 3.34 -16.72 18.05
CA GLU A 293 3.02 -16.22 19.40
C GLU A 293 4.27 -15.76 20.18
N LYS A 294 5.35 -16.54 20.15
CA LYS A 294 6.60 -16.19 20.85
C LYS A 294 7.26 -14.89 20.34
N TYR A 295 6.83 -14.38 19.18
CA TYR A 295 7.31 -13.16 18.55
C TYR A 295 6.35 -11.97 18.72
N ASN A 296 5.21 -12.15 19.39
CA ASN A 296 4.33 -11.06 19.79
C ASN A 296 4.92 -10.32 21.00
N ASP A 297 5.96 -9.51 20.75
CA ASP A 297 6.76 -8.84 21.78
C ASP A 297 6.41 -7.36 22.00
N ILE A 298 5.30 -6.90 21.42
CA ILE A 298 4.76 -5.55 21.60
C ILE A 298 3.55 -5.55 22.51
N ASP A 299 3.34 -4.47 23.25
CA ASP A 299 2.15 -4.30 24.10
C ASP A 299 0.89 -4.18 23.23
N LEU A 300 0.00 -5.16 23.34
CA LEU A 300 -1.24 -5.23 22.58
C LEU A 300 -2.41 -4.76 23.44
N THR A 301 -2.88 -3.55 23.18
CA THR A 301 -4.10 -3.04 23.82
C THR A 301 -5.32 -3.77 23.28
N ILE A 302 -6.13 -4.38 24.14
CA ILE A 302 -7.33 -5.13 23.75
C ILE A 302 -8.54 -4.70 24.58
N ASP A 303 -9.74 -4.86 24.01
CA ASP A 303 -10.97 -4.87 24.77
C ASP A 303 -11.10 -6.22 25.52
N LYS A 304 -11.03 -6.18 26.86
CA LYS A 304 -11.03 -7.39 27.68
C LYS A 304 -12.37 -8.11 27.67
N ASP A 305 -13.48 -7.39 27.62
CA ASP A 305 -14.81 -7.99 27.67
C ASP A 305 -15.09 -8.74 26.37
N ILE A 306 -14.70 -8.15 25.22
CA ILE A 306 -14.78 -8.82 23.91
C ILE A 306 -13.84 -10.03 23.86
N TYR A 307 -12.60 -9.90 24.35
CA TYR A 307 -11.66 -11.01 24.41
C TYR A 307 -12.23 -12.19 25.22
N GLU A 308 -12.71 -11.93 26.44
CA GLU A 308 -13.28 -12.97 27.32
C GLU A 308 -14.53 -13.61 26.72
N HIS A 309 -15.38 -12.82 26.03
CA HIS A 309 -16.53 -13.33 25.30
C HIS A 309 -16.12 -14.30 24.19
N LEU A 310 -15.16 -13.92 23.34
CA LEU A 310 -14.67 -14.75 22.24
C LEU A 310 -14.05 -16.07 22.74
N ILE A 311 -13.27 -16.02 23.82
CA ILE A 311 -12.72 -17.23 24.46
C ILE A 311 -13.83 -18.16 24.93
N LYS A 312 -14.86 -17.61 25.59
CA LYS A 312 -15.99 -18.39 26.10
C LYS A 312 -16.76 -19.09 24.97
N GLU A 313 -16.89 -18.44 23.81
CA GLU A 313 -17.53 -18.99 22.61
C GLU A 313 -16.59 -19.94 21.81
N GLY A 314 -15.39 -20.21 22.31
CA GLY A 314 -14.48 -21.22 21.76
C GLY A 314 -13.51 -20.71 20.69
N ILE A 315 -13.37 -19.39 20.52
CA ILE A 315 -12.30 -18.81 19.70
C ILE A 315 -10.98 -18.89 20.47
N ASP A 316 -9.90 -19.32 19.81
CA ASP A 316 -8.60 -19.45 20.46
C ASP A 316 -8.00 -18.08 20.84
N HIS A 317 -7.03 -18.11 21.76
CA HIS A 317 -6.44 -16.91 22.35
C HIS A 317 -5.90 -15.89 21.33
N LEU A 318 -5.14 -16.34 20.34
CA LEU A 318 -4.48 -15.45 19.39
C LEU A 318 -5.49 -14.75 18.49
N LEU A 319 -6.50 -15.49 18.01
CA LEU A 319 -7.56 -14.91 17.20
C LEU A 319 -8.48 -14.00 18.03
N ALA A 320 -8.81 -14.40 19.26
CA ALA A 320 -9.60 -13.59 20.19
C ALA A 320 -8.89 -12.27 20.52
N GLN A 321 -7.57 -12.30 20.79
CA GLN A 321 -6.76 -11.11 21.02
C GLN A 321 -6.74 -10.18 19.80
N HIS A 322 -6.55 -10.74 18.61
CA HIS A 322 -6.54 -9.96 17.37
C HIS A 322 -7.87 -9.23 17.17
N ILE A 323 -9.00 -9.94 17.28
CA ILE A 323 -10.33 -9.33 17.11
C ILE A 323 -10.57 -8.29 18.22
N ALA A 324 -10.28 -8.61 19.48
CA ALA A 324 -10.43 -7.68 20.59
C ALA A 324 -9.57 -6.42 20.45
N HIS A 325 -8.40 -6.52 19.80
CA HIS A 325 -7.58 -5.36 19.44
C HIS A 325 -8.25 -4.48 18.39
N LEU A 326 -8.82 -5.06 17.33
CA LEU A 326 -9.51 -4.28 16.28
C LEU A 326 -10.69 -3.48 16.85
N PHE A 327 -11.36 -4.03 17.87
CA PHE A 327 -12.54 -3.46 18.51
C PHE A 327 -12.25 -2.39 19.57
N ILE A 328 -10.98 -2.06 19.84
CA ILE A 328 -10.65 -0.85 20.65
C ILE A 328 -10.97 0.45 19.90
N ARG A 329 -11.34 0.35 18.61
CA ARG A 329 -11.65 1.46 17.72
C ARG A 329 -13.14 1.68 17.61
N ASP A 330 -13.54 2.95 17.60
CA ASP A 330 -14.92 3.31 17.33
C ASP A 330 -15.27 3.12 15.84
N PRO A 331 -16.54 2.78 15.52
CA PRO A 331 -17.04 2.82 14.15
C PRO A 331 -17.09 4.28 13.65
N LEU A 332 -16.51 4.53 12.48
CA LEU A 332 -16.41 5.89 11.93
C LEU A 332 -17.50 6.22 10.92
N THR A 333 -18.21 5.23 10.38
CA THR A 333 -19.28 5.44 9.39
C THR A 333 -20.36 4.39 9.60
N LEU A 334 -21.59 4.80 9.86
CA LEU A 334 -22.74 3.89 9.97
C LEU A 334 -23.92 4.55 9.25
N PHE A 335 -24.56 3.82 8.34
CA PHE A 335 -25.78 4.27 7.68
C PHE A 335 -26.99 3.93 8.55
N GLU A 336 -27.99 4.81 8.54
CA GLU A 336 -29.19 4.67 9.39
C GLU A 336 -29.91 3.34 9.11
N GLU A 337 -29.96 2.94 7.84
CA GLU A 337 -30.57 1.71 7.36
C GLU A 337 -29.81 0.45 7.81
N LYS A 338 -28.57 0.61 8.31
CA LYS A 338 -27.68 -0.46 8.75
C LYS A 338 -27.49 -0.49 10.27
N ILE A 339 -28.30 0.25 11.04
CA ILE A 339 -28.25 0.24 12.51
C ILE A 339 -28.71 -1.12 13.06
N HIS A 340 -29.79 -1.67 12.51
CA HIS A 340 -30.38 -2.94 12.94
C HIS A 340 -30.23 -3.97 11.82
N LEU A 341 -29.47 -5.03 12.08
CA LEU A 341 -29.15 -6.09 11.12
C LEU A 341 -29.50 -7.47 11.67
N ASP A 342 -29.55 -8.45 10.78
CA ASP A 342 -29.60 -9.86 11.17
C ASP A 342 -28.18 -10.43 11.28
N ASP A 343 -27.64 -10.44 12.49
CA ASP A 343 -26.28 -10.90 12.79
C ASP A 343 -26.00 -12.36 12.36
N ALA A 344 -27.05 -13.16 12.13
CA ALA A 344 -26.88 -14.54 11.63
C ALA A 344 -26.55 -14.59 10.13
N ASN A 345 -26.89 -13.53 9.37
CA ASN A 345 -26.80 -13.52 7.91
C ASN A 345 -26.02 -12.32 7.35
N GLU A 346 -25.79 -11.28 8.15
CA GLU A 346 -25.08 -10.06 7.79
C GLU A 346 -23.83 -9.88 8.66
N SER A 347 -22.77 -9.34 8.06
CA SER A 347 -21.50 -9.08 8.74
C SER A 347 -21.10 -7.60 8.71
N ASP A 348 -22.01 -6.71 8.32
CA ASP A 348 -21.71 -5.29 8.08
C ASP A 348 -21.21 -4.58 9.35
N HIS A 349 -21.72 -4.94 10.54
CA HIS A 349 -21.23 -4.38 11.81
C HIS A 349 -19.78 -4.78 12.08
N PHE A 350 -19.42 -6.04 11.86
CA PHE A 350 -18.03 -6.50 11.93
C PHE A 350 -17.16 -5.80 10.87
N GLU A 351 -17.63 -5.74 9.62
CA GLU A 351 -16.92 -5.09 8.52
C GLU A 351 -16.77 -3.57 8.74
N ASN A 352 -17.63 -2.92 9.52
CA ASN A 352 -17.47 -1.51 9.88
C ASN A 352 -16.14 -1.28 10.63
N ILE A 353 -15.84 -2.16 11.60
CA ILE A 353 -14.58 -2.12 12.35
C ILE A 353 -13.44 -2.71 11.54
N GLN A 354 -13.62 -3.88 10.94
CA GLN A 354 -12.56 -4.58 10.21
C GLN A 354 -12.09 -3.80 8.98
N SER A 355 -13.01 -3.25 8.18
CA SER A 355 -12.65 -2.53 6.96
C SER A 355 -11.96 -1.19 7.23
N THR A 356 -12.10 -0.65 8.45
CA THR A 356 -11.50 0.61 8.90
C THR A 356 -10.32 0.43 9.86
N ASN A 357 -9.89 -0.81 10.09
CA ASN A 357 -8.54 -1.11 10.57
C ASN A 357 -7.69 -1.50 9.34
N TRP A 358 -6.78 -0.62 8.95
CA TRP A 358 -6.02 -0.72 7.70
C TRP A 358 -4.58 -1.11 7.98
N GLN A 359 -4.32 -2.40 8.12
CA GLN A 359 -2.98 -2.91 8.43
C GLN A 359 -2.14 -3.24 7.18
N THR A 360 -0.85 -3.54 7.35
CA THR A 360 0.04 -4.04 6.28
C THR A 360 -0.41 -5.40 5.73
N MET A 361 -0.91 -6.26 6.62
CA MET A 361 -1.64 -7.47 6.28
C MET A 361 -3.07 -7.32 6.77
N ARG A 362 -4.03 -7.95 6.09
CA ARG A 362 -5.40 -8.07 6.59
C ARG A 362 -5.86 -9.52 6.54
N PHE A 363 -6.29 -10.04 7.68
CA PHE A 363 -6.90 -11.35 7.81
C PHE A 363 -8.41 -11.24 7.58
N LYS A 364 -8.94 -11.87 6.53
CA LYS A 364 -10.32 -11.65 6.08
C LYS A 364 -11.15 -12.93 6.30
N PRO A 365 -12.10 -12.91 7.24
CA PRO A 365 -13.06 -14.00 7.39
C PRO A 365 -13.87 -14.25 6.10
N PRO A 366 -14.41 -15.46 5.92
CA PRO A 366 -15.45 -15.75 4.95
C PRO A 366 -16.65 -14.81 5.15
N PRO A 367 -17.21 -14.22 4.08
CA PRO A 367 -18.49 -13.54 4.19
C PRO A 367 -19.61 -14.57 4.44
N PRO A 368 -20.67 -14.22 5.18
CA PRO A 368 -21.84 -15.09 5.32
C PRO A 368 -22.41 -15.48 3.95
N ASN A 369 -22.94 -16.70 3.86
CA ASN A 369 -23.69 -17.17 2.68
C ASN A 369 -22.89 -17.11 1.35
N SER A 370 -21.58 -17.34 1.39
CA SER A 370 -20.68 -17.34 0.23
C SER A 370 -19.76 -18.57 0.22
N ASP A 371 -19.26 -18.94 -0.96
CA ASP A 371 -18.21 -19.94 -1.20
C ASP A 371 -16.78 -19.39 -0.99
N ILE A 372 -16.65 -18.10 -0.71
CA ILE A 372 -15.38 -17.44 -0.44
C ILE A 372 -14.81 -17.93 0.90
N GLY A 373 -13.56 -18.40 0.89
CA GLY A 373 -12.85 -18.90 2.07
C GLY A 373 -12.12 -17.83 2.88
N TRP A 374 -11.28 -18.30 3.81
CA TRP A 374 -10.37 -17.46 4.58
C TRP A 374 -9.32 -16.84 3.65
N ARG A 375 -9.16 -15.52 3.74
CA ARG A 375 -8.25 -14.79 2.88
C ARG A 375 -7.25 -13.98 3.68
N VAL A 376 -6.11 -13.72 3.05
CA VAL A 376 -5.12 -12.75 3.53
C VAL A 376 -4.86 -11.72 2.44
N GLU A 377 -4.70 -10.47 2.83
CA GLU A 377 -4.45 -9.37 1.90
C GLU A 377 -3.11 -8.70 2.23
N PHE A 378 -2.22 -8.64 1.23
CA PHE A 378 -0.93 -7.97 1.28
C PHE A 378 -1.07 -6.54 0.73
N ARG A 379 -0.84 -5.54 1.58
CA ARG A 379 -1.25 -4.14 1.37
C ARG A 379 -0.15 -3.07 1.29
N PRO A 380 1.15 -3.31 1.61
CA PRO A 380 2.12 -2.23 1.74
C PRO A 380 2.65 -1.69 0.41
N MET A 381 2.42 -2.37 -0.72
CA MET A 381 3.06 -2.03 -1.99
C MET A 381 2.59 -0.70 -2.55
N GLU A 382 3.55 0.09 -3.02
CA GLU A 382 3.28 1.28 -3.82
C GLU A 382 2.85 0.85 -5.23
N VAL A 383 1.96 1.62 -5.88
CA VAL A 383 1.61 1.34 -7.28
C VAL A 383 2.74 1.80 -8.21
N GLN A 384 3.00 1.02 -9.25
CA GLN A 384 4.08 1.26 -10.22
C GLN A 384 3.54 1.88 -11.52
N LEU A 385 4.41 2.47 -12.33
CA LEU A 385 4.02 3.19 -13.55
C LEU A 385 3.41 2.27 -14.62
N THR A 386 3.98 1.09 -14.82
CA THR A 386 3.56 0.15 -15.87
C THR A 386 2.80 -1.05 -15.33
N ASP A 387 1.95 -1.64 -16.17
CA ASP A 387 1.26 -2.90 -15.86
C ASP A 387 2.25 -4.06 -15.69
N PHE A 388 3.41 -3.99 -16.35
CA PHE A 388 4.51 -4.96 -16.18
C PHE A 388 5.08 -4.93 -14.76
N GLU A 389 5.47 -3.75 -14.28
CA GLU A 389 6.05 -3.61 -12.94
C GLU A 389 5.04 -4.04 -11.86
N ASN A 390 3.79 -3.59 -11.98
CA ASN A 390 2.73 -3.99 -11.05
C ASN A 390 2.53 -5.51 -11.06
N SER A 391 2.49 -6.14 -12.24
CA SER A 391 2.37 -7.59 -12.37
C SER A 391 3.57 -8.32 -11.78
N ALA A 392 4.78 -7.78 -11.92
CA ALA A 392 5.98 -8.39 -11.36
C ALA A 392 5.93 -8.50 -9.84
N TYR A 393 5.45 -7.45 -9.15
CA TYR A 393 5.26 -7.52 -7.69
C TYR A 393 4.13 -8.46 -7.30
N VAL A 394 3.00 -8.45 -8.01
CA VAL A 394 1.90 -9.40 -7.74
C VAL A 394 2.41 -10.83 -7.86
N VAL A 395 3.03 -11.18 -8.99
CA VAL A 395 3.56 -12.52 -9.26
C VAL A 395 4.62 -12.92 -8.26
N PHE A 396 5.51 -11.99 -7.87
CA PHE A 396 6.51 -12.25 -6.83
C PHE A 396 5.87 -12.66 -5.50
N VAL A 397 4.89 -11.90 -5.01
CA VAL A 397 4.22 -12.22 -3.73
C VAL A 397 3.42 -13.52 -3.84
N VAL A 398 2.66 -13.73 -4.93
CA VAL A 398 1.91 -14.99 -5.15
C VAL A 398 2.84 -16.20 -5.22
N LEU A 399 3.97 -16.09 -5.93
CA LEU A 399 4.91 -17.20 -6.02
C LEU A 399 5.58 -17.46 -4.67
N LEU A 400 5.88 -16.40 -3.92
CA LEU A 400 6.44 -16.51 -2.57
C LEU A 400 5.48 -17.23 -1.62
N THR A 401 4.16 -16.99 -1.67
CA THR A 401 3.22 -17.77 -0.83
C THR A 401 3.25 -19.26 -1.16
N ARG A 402 3.31 -19.62 -2.45
CA ARG A 402 3.43 -21.01 -2.89
C ARG A 402 4.72 -21.67 -2.37
N VAL A 403 5.84 -20.94 -2.42
CA VAL A 403 7.14 -21.41 -1.91
C VAL A 403 7.14 -21.53 -0.39
N ILE A 404 6.59 -20.55 0.34
CA ILE A 404 6.45 -20.59 1.80
C ILE A 404 5.75 -21.89 2.20
N LEU A 405 4.63 -22.22 1.57
CA LEU A 405 3.86 -23.42 1.89
C LEU A 405 4.58 -24.71 1.45
N SER A 406 5.15 -24.72 0.25
CA SER A 406 5.78 -25.92 -0.33
C SER A 406 7.06 -26.30 0.41
N TYR A 407 7.88 -25.31 0.77
CA TYR A 407 9.17 -25.52 1.44
C TYR A 407 9.12 -25.27 2.94
N LYS A 408 7.95 -24.92 3.48
CA LYS A 408 7.73 -24.64 4.91
C LYS A 408 8.72 -23.58 5.42
N LEU A 409 8.88 -22.52 4.61
CA LEU A 409 9.79 -21.44 4.95
C LEU A 409 9.29 -20.69 6.18
N ASP A 410 10.19 -20.33 7.07
CA ASP A 410 9.85 -19.60 8.27
C ASP A 410 10.69 -18.32 8.38
N PHE A 411 10.02 -17.18 8.23
CA PHE A 411 10.56 -15.83 8.25
C PHE A 411 10.32 -15.08 9.56
N LEU A 412 9.63 -15.71 10.52
CA LEU A 412 9.17 -15.02 11.72
C LEU A 412 10.32 -14.45 12.54
N ILE A 413 10.11 -13.21 12.97
CA ILE A 413 10.98 -12.43 13.85
C ILE A 413 10.08 -11.63 14.81
N PRO A 414 10.59 -11.11 15.94
CA PRO A 414 9.80 -10.28 16.86
C PRO A 414 9.10 -9.12 16.14
N LEU A 415 7.82 -8.87 16.46
CA LEU A 415 7.03 -7.81 15.83
C LEU A 415 7.64 -6.42 16.01
N SER A 416 8.30 -6.16 17.14
CA SER A 416 9.04 -4.90 17.35
C SER A 416 10.10 -4.66 16.27
N LYS A 417 10.69 -5.72 15.71
CA LYS A 417 11.67 -5.67 14.62
C LYS A 417 11.01 -5.52 13.25
N VAL A 418 9.80 -6.06 13.06
CA VAL A 418 8.98 -5.77 11.88
C VAL A 418 8.57 -4.30 11.86
N ASP A 419 8.18 -3.73 13.00
CA ASP A 419 7.85 -2.30 13.13
C ASP A 419 9.06 -1.40 12.87
N GLU A 420 10.24 -1.79 13.33
CA GLU A 420 11.50 -1.09 13.02
C GLU A 420 11.80 -1.13 11.51
N ASN A 421 11.64 -2.29 10.88
CA ASN A 421 11.79 -2.45 9.44
C ASN A 421 10.80 -1.59 8.65
N MET A 422 9.55 -1.46 9.10
CA MET A 422 8.55 -0.59 8.47
C MET A 422 8.96 0.89 8.51
N LYS A 423 9.65 1.33 9.56
CA LYS A 423 10.23 2.69 9.63
C LYS A 423 11.43 2.83 8.70
N VAL A 424 12.30 1.82 8.62
CA VAL A 424 13.47 1.84 7.73
C VAL A 424 13.05 1.87 6.26
N ALA A 425 12.06 1.07 5.87
CA ALA A 425 11.58 0.95 4.49
C ALA A 425 11.02 2.25 3.90
N GLN A 426 10.63 3.20 4.73
CA GLN A 426 10.13 4.51 4.26
C GLN A 426 11.24 5.51 3.95
N LYS A 427 12.45 5.31 4.49
CA LYS A 427 13.57 6.25 4.31
C LYS A 427 13.96 6.36 2.84
N ARG A 428 14.42 7.55 2.44
CA ARG A 428 14.96 7.79 1.10
C ARG A 428 16.05 6.76 0.75
N ASP A 429 15.92 6.14 -0.42
CA ASP A 429 16.83 5.13 -0.98
C ASP A 429 17.03 3.89 -0.07
N ALA A 430 16.05 3.57 0.78
CA ALA A 430 16.10 2.43 1.71
C ALA A 430 16.33 1.07 1.01
N VAL A 431 15.92 0.93 -0.25
CA VAL A 431 16.18 -0.29 -1.04
C VAL A 431 17.68 -0.58 -1.21
N ARG A 432 18.52 0.45 -1.28
CA ARG A 432 19.98 0.32 -1.44
C ARG A 432 20.74 0.53 -0.15
N GLN A 433 20.24 1.41 0.71
CA GLN A 433 20.98 1.89 1.88
C GLN A 433 20.43 1.35 3.20
N GLY A 434 19.20 0.82 3.19
CA GLY A 434 18.54 0.28 4.38
C GLY A 434 19.07 -1.09 4.77
N MET A 435 19.08 -1.33 6.08
CA MET A 435 19.36 -2.63 6.68
C MET A 435 18.11 -3.07 7.44
N PHE A 436 17.70 -4.31 7.22
CA PHE A 436 16.43 -4.86 7.69
C PHE A 436 16.68 -6.09 8.53
N TYR A 437 16.03 -6.18 9.68
CA TYR A 437 16.01 -7.41 10.48
C TYR A 437 15.34 -8.52 9.67
N PHE A 438 16.06 -9.62 9.47
CA PHE A 438 15.58 -10.75 8.71
C PHE A 438 16.13 -12.06 9.29
N ARG A 439 15.37 -13.14 9.14
CA ARG A 439 15.75 -14.42 9.72
C ARG A 439 16.99 -15.00 9.03
N LYS A 440 17.93 -15.55 9.81
CA LYS A 440 19.18 -16.13 9.30
C LYS A 440 18.93 -17.45 8.58
N ASP A 441 18.14 -18.33 9.21
CA ASP A 441 17.86 -19.68 8.72
C ASP A 441 16.35 -19.85 8.54
N ILE A 442 15.93 -19.99 7.29
CA ILE A 442 14.53 -20.02 6.89
C ILE A 442 14.03 -21.43 6.56
N CYS A 443 14.91 -22.44 6.58
CA CYS A 443 14.59 -23.81 6.17
C CYS A 443 14.37 -24.76 7.37
N LYS A 444 14.54 -24.29 8.61
CA LYS A 444 14.46 -25.11 9.83
C LYS A 444 13.06 -25.39 10.36
N GLY A 445 12.00 -24.96 9.68
CA GLY A 445 10.62 -25.23 10.08
C GLY A 445 10.20 -26.67 9.79
N GLY A 446 10.02 -27.49 10.82
CA GLY A 446 9.23 -28.73 10.72
C GLY A 446 7.79 -28.46 10.27
N ASN A 447 6.97 -29.50 10.07
CA ASN A 447 5.63 -29.38 9.49
C ASN A 447 4.64 -28.65 10.42
N ALA A 448 4.66 -27.31 10.50
CA ALA A 448 3.83 -26.55 11.44
C ALA A 448 2.30 -26.79 11.26
N VAL A 449 1.86 -27.15 10.06
CA VAL A 449 0.44 -27.40 9.73
C VAL A 449 -0.04 -28.81 10.12
N VAL A 450 0.89 -29.76 10.36
CA VAL A 450 0.57 -31.19 10.59
C VAL A 450 1.19 -31.76 11.87
N ASP A 451 2.39 -31.31 12.24
CA ASP A 451 3.19 -31.88 13.35
C ASP A 451 3.02 -31.10 14.67
N GLY A 452 2.24 -30.01 14.67
CA GLY A 452 2.20 -29.04 15.76
C GLY A 452 3.51 -28.25 15.87
N CYS A 453 3.50 -27.14 16.61
CA CYS A 453 4.75 -26.45 16.96
C CYS A 453 5.59 -27.41 17.82
N GLY A 454 6.61 -28.02 17.22
CA GLY A 454 7.49 -28.96 17.93
C GLY A 454 7.95 -28.34 19.25
N SER A 455 7.72 -29.05 20.35
CA SER A 455 8.19 -28.66 21.67
C SER A 455 9.68 -28.35 21.58
N ALA A 456 10.05 -27.11 21.91
CA ALA A 456 11.43 -26.66 21.97
C ALA A 456 12.25 -27.75 22.66
N GLN A 457 13.15 -28.40 21.92
CA GLN A 457 14.09 -29.30 22.55
C GLN A 457 14.87 -28.46 23.55
N ASN A 458 14.78 -28.84 24.83
CA ASN A 458 15.66 -28.41 25.90
C ASN A 458 17.10 -28.71 25.46
N GLY A 459 17.68 -27.78 24.73
CA GLY A 459 19.04 -27.82 24.24
C GLY A 459 19.76 -26.64 24.85
N THR A 460 20.64 -26.95 25.79
CA THR A 460 21.65 -26.05 26.35
C THR A 460 22.60 -25.58 25.23
N GLY A 461 22.18 -24.59 24.46
CA GLY A 461 22.94 -23.97 23.38
C GLY A 461 22.79 -22.46 23.48
N THR A 462 23.92 -21.76 23.56
CA THR A 462 24.03 -20.29 23.61
C THR A 462 23.08 -19.61 22.62
N ASP A 463 22.22 -18.72 23.12
CA ASP A 463 21.29 -17.86 22.36
C ASP A 463 22.03 -17.16 21.21
N THR A 464 22.00 -17.79 20.04
CA THR A 464 22.44 -17.14 18.80
C THR A 464 21.18 -16.56 18.20
N GLU A 465 21.08 -15.22 18.18
CA GLU A 465 19.89 -14.52 17.66
C GLU A 465 19.43 -15.13 16.32
N GLU A 466 18.15 -15.54 16.23
CA GLU A 466 17.57 -16.21 15.06
C GLU A 466 17.52 -15.32 13.79
N TYR A 467 17.75 -14.01 13.96
CA TYR A 467 17.68 -12.98 12.94
C TYR A 467 18.93 -12.08 12.94
N THR A 468 19.14 -11.33 11.86
CA THR A 468 20.21 -10.34 11.71
C THR A 468 19.77 -9.22 10.78
N LEU A 469 20.49 -8.10 10.81
CA LEU A 469 20.36 -7.06 9.79
C LEU A 469 20.93 -7.55 8.45
N MET A 470 20.14 -7.37 7.37
CA MET A 470 20.52 -7.66 5.99
C MET A 470 20.08 -6.52 5.07
N SER A 471 20.82 -6.27 4.00
CA SER A 471 20.35 -5.38 2.92
C SER A 471 19.23 -6.04 2.13
N ILE A 472 18.41 -5.25 1.43
CA ILE A 472 17.40 -5.80 0.50
C ILE A 472 18.06 -6.69 -0.57
N ASP A 473 19.22 -6.28 -1.10
CA ASP A 473 19.98 -7.10 -2.04
C ASP A 473 20.32 -8.48 -1.46
N THR A 474 20.79 -8.53 -0.20
CA THR A 474 21.10 -9.81 0.47
C THR A 474 19.85 -10.66 0.64
N ILE A 475 18.72 -10.07 1.06
CA ILE A 475 17.46 -10.81 1.27
C ILE A 475 16.92 -11.34 -0.06
N ILE A 476 16.96 -10.56 -1.12
CA ILE A 476 16.35 -10.90 -2.41
C ILE A 476 17.26 -11.78 -3.27
N ASN A 477 18.52 -11.37 -3.43
CA ASN A 477 19.46 -12.02 -4.34
C ASN A 477 20.38 -13.03 -3.65
N GLY A 478 20.46 -12.98 -2.32
CA GLY A 478 21.35 -13.83 -1.54
C GLY A 478 22.76 -13.26 -1.43
N LYS A 479 23.53 -13.82 -0.51
CA LYS A 479 24.96 -13.57 -0.34
C LYS A 479 25.59 -14.83 0.21
N GLU A 480 26.60 -15.33 -0.50
CA GLU A 480 27.30 -16.58 -0.15
C GLU A 480 27.77 -16.56 1.30
N GLY A 481 27.53 -17.65 2.03
CA GLY A 481 27.84 -17.79 3.45
C GLY A 481 26.98 -16.95 4.40
N VAL A 482 26.03 -16.14 3.90
CA VAL A 482 25.17 -15.26 4.71
C VAL A 482 23.69 -15.64 4.60
N PHE A 483 23.14 -15.63 3.39
CA PHE A 483 21.71 -15.90 3.17
C PHE A 483 21.49 -16.42 1.74
N PRO A 484 20.64 -17.45 1.53
CA PRO A 484 20.42 -18.03 0.20
C PRO A 484 19.78 -17.07 -0.82
N GLY A 485 18.94 -16.13 -0.36
CA GLY A 485 18.20 -15.21 -1.21
C GLY A 485 16.82 -15.74 -1.63
N LEU A 486 15.80 -14.88 -1.62
CA LEU A 486 14.44 -15.28 -2.01
C LEU A 486 14.33 -15.63 -3.50
N ILE A 487 14.98 -14.90 -4.40
CA ILE A 487 14.94 -15.19 -5.85
C ILE A 487 15.62 -16.52 -6.19
N PRO A 488 16.83 -16.84 -5.67
CA PRO A 488 17.40 -18.18 -5.81
C PRO A 488 16.46 -19.31 -5.38
N ILE A 489 15.75 -19.15 -4.26
CA ILE A 489 14.78 -20.15 -3.78
C ILE A 489 13.57 -20.26 -4.72
N LEU A 490 13.02 -19.13 -5.17
CA LEU A 490 11.92 -19.11 -6.15
C LEU A 490 12.31 -19.80 -7.46
N ASN A 491 13.54 -19.59 -7.95
CA ASN A 491 14.04 -20.28 -9.14
C ASN A 491 14.16 -21.80 -8.92
N SER A 492 14.67 -22.23 -7.76
CA SER A 492 14.75 -23.65 -7.41
C SER A 492 13.35 -24.30 -7.34
N TYR A 493 12.36 -23.57 -6.82
CA TYR A 493 10.96 -24.02 -6.85
C TYR A 493 10.44 -24.20 -8.28
N LEU A 494 10.66 -23.20 -9.15
CA LEU A 494 10.24 -23.26 -10.56
C LEU A 494 10.94 -24.37 -11.36
N GLU A 495 12.16 -24.75 -11.00
CA GLU A 495 12.89 -25.87 -11.62
C GLU A 495 12.24 -27.23 -11.31
N ASN A 496 11.60 -27.36 -10.16
CA ASN A 496 10.94 -28.59 -9.71
C ASN A 496 9.46 -28.65 -10.10
N MET A 497 8.95 -27.64 -10.79
CA MET A 497 7.55 -27.58 -11.21
C MET A 497 7.39 -27.77 -12.71
N GLU A 498 6.29 -28.42 -13.10
CA GLU A 498 5.85 -28.47 -14.48
C GLU A 498 5.28 -27.10 -14.88
N VAL A 499 6.14 -26.27 -15.46
CA VAL A 499 5.80 -24.93 -15.98
C VAL A 499 6.10 -24.91 -17.47
N ASP A 500 5.13 -24.50 -18.28
CA ASP A 500 5.36 -24.31 -19.71
C ASP A 500 6.39 -23.20 -19.96
N VAL A 501 7.04 -23.25 -21.13
CA VAL A 501 8.17 -22.39 -21.46
C VAL A 501 7.76 -20.91 -21.43
N ASP A 502 6.59 -20.57 -21.95
CA ASP A 502 6.12 -19.20 -22.05
C ASP A 502 5.87 -18.61 -20.65
N THR A 503 5.14 -19.34 -19.80
CA THR A 503 4.93 -18.98 -18.39
C THR A 503 6.26 -18.83 -17.65
N ARG A 504 7.21 -19.76 -17.84
CA ARG A 504 8.52 -19.68 -17.19
C ARG A 504 9.29 -18.44 -17.63
N CYS A 505 9.29 -18.10 -18.92
CA CYS A 505 9.90 -16.89 -19.43
C CYS A 505 9.27 -15.61 -18.85
N THR A 506 7.95 -15.56 -18.76
CA THR A 506 7.22 -14.45 -18.13
C THR A 506 7.62 -14.27 -16.67
N ILE A 507 7.60 -15.33 -15.87
CA ILE A 507 7.98 -15.29 -14.45
C ILE A 507 9.44 -14.84 -14.30
N LEU A 508 10.36 -15.38 -15.10
CA LEU A 508 11.78 -15.00 -15.03
C LEU A 508 12.01 -13.52 -15.36
N ASN A 509 11.24 -12.94 -16.30
CA ASN A 509 11.31 -11.51 -16.59
C ASN A 509 10.83 -10.65 -15.41
N TYR A 510 9.76 -11.07 -14.73
CA TYR A 510 9.31 -10.41 -13.51
C TYR A 510 10.34 -10.50 -12.39
N LEU A 511 10.87 -11.70 -12.11
CA LEU A 511 11.90 -11.88 -11.08
C LEU A 511 13.18 -11.10 -11.41
N LYS A 512 13.53 -10.95 -12.69
CA LYS A 512 14.65 -10.12 -13.13
C LYS A 512 14.47 -8.65 -12.77
N LEU A 513 13.26 -8.10 -12.87
CA LEU A 513 12.97 -6.73 -12.41
C LEU A 513 13.26 -6.60 -10.90
N ILE A 514 12.69 -7.50 -10.10
CA ILE A 514 12.85 -7.48 -8.63
C ILE A 514 14.32 -7.64 -8.23
N LYS A 515 15.03 -8.60 -8.85
CA LYS A 515 16.47 -8.83 -8.67
C LYS A 515 17.28 -7.56 -8.88
N LYS A 516 17.03 -6.87 -10.01
CA LYS A 516 17.80 -5.68 -10.39
C LYS A 516 17.47 -4.45 -9.56
N ARG A 517 16.23 -4.33 -9.08
CA ARG A 517 15.87 -3.28 -8.10
C ARG A 517 16.54 -3.50 -6.76
N ALA A 518 16.54 -4.74 -6.28
CA ALA A 518 17.19 -5.11 -5.03
C ALA A 518 18.70 -4.81 -5.05
N SER A 519 19.39 -5.10 -6.15
CA SER A 519 20.83 -4.81 -6.30
C SER A 519 21.15 -3.33 -6.59
N GLY A 520 20.14 -2.52 -6.90
CA GLY A 520 20.29 -1.13 -7.33
C GLY A 520 20.76 -0.94 -8.77
N GLU A 521 20.79 -2.01 -9.58
CA GLU A 521 21.03 -1.93 -11.03
C GLU A 521 19.88 -1.20 -11.75
N LEU A 522 18.64 -1.44 -11.31
CA LEU A 522 17.47 -0.66 -11.70
C LEU A 522 16.99 0.21 -10.55
N MET A 523 16.47 1.39 -10.89
CA MET A 523 15.94 2.32 -9.90
C MET A 523 14.54 1.90 -9.46
N THR A 524 14.19 2.26 -8.23
CA THR A 524 12.77 2.39 -7.84
C THR A 524 12.15 3.58 -8.55
N VAL A 525 10.83 3.59 -8.66
CA VAL A 525 10.10 4.72 -9.25
C VAL A 525 10.38 6.01 -8.47
N ALA A 526 10.44 5.95 -7.13
CA ALA A 526 10.77 7.10 -6.29
C ALA A 526 12.16 7.68 -6.62
N ARG A 527 13.18 6.83 -6.73
CA ARG A 527 14.53 7.28 -7.07
C ARG A 527 14.58 7.90 -8.47
N TRP A 528 13.99 7.22 -9.46
CA TRP A 528 13.95 7.74 -10.83
C TRP A 528 13.25 9.11 -10.90
N MET A 529 12.11 9.25 -10.22
CA MET A 529 11.36 10.51 -10.13
C MET A 529 12.22 11.65 -9.54
N ARG A 530 13.00 11.37 -8.48
CA ARG A 530 13.95 12.34 -7.90
C ARG A 530 15.04 12.73 -8.87
N GLU A 531 15.66 11.77 -9.55
CA GLU A 531 16.71 12.03 -10.54
C GLU A 531 16.16 12.85 -11.73
N PHE A 532 14.91 12.58 -12.14
CA PHE A 532 14.23 13.36 -13.17
C PHE A 532 14.07 14.84 -12.76
N ILE A 533 13.56 15.11 -11.54
CA ILE A 533 13.39 16.49 -11.06
C ILE A 533 14.75 17.17 -10.86
N ALA A 534 15.75 16.48 -10.31
CA ALA A 534 17.08 17.03 -10.09
C ALA A 534 17.75 17.51 -11.38
N GLN A 535 17.38 16.92 -12.53
CA GLN A 535 17.88 17.29 -13.86
C GLN A 535 16.96 18.26 -14.61
N HIS A 536 15.80 18.62 -14.05
CA HIS A 536 14.85 19.52 -14.70
C HIS A 536 15.42 20.95 -14.76
N PRO A 537 15.41 21.64 -15.91
CA PRO A 537 16.02 22.97 -16.06
C PRO A 537 15.51 24.03 -15.07
N ASP A 538 14.22 23.96 -14.72
CA ASP A 538 13.59 24.90 -13.78
C ASP A 538 13.74 24.53 -12.30
N TYR A 539 14.35 23.37 -11.99
CA TYR A 539 14.54 22.97 -10.60
C TYR A 539 15.69 23.76 -9.96
N LYS A 540 15.37 24.52 -8.91
CA LYS A 540 16.30 25.48 -8.30
C LYS A 540 17.11 24.90 -7.15
N GLN A 541 17.12 23.58 -7.01
CA GLN A 541 17.77 22.89 -5.88
C GLN A 541 17.23 23.36 -4.52
N ASP A 542 15.96 23.77 -4.48
CA ASP A 542 15.26 24.31 -3.30
C ASP A 542 14.18 23.37 -2.77
N SER A 543 14.11 22.15 -3.32
CA SER A 543 13.08 21.15 -3.05
C SER A 543 11.66 21.54 -3.47
N VAL A 544 11.49 22.59 -4.29
CA VAL A 544 10.17 23.02 -4.79
C VAL A 544 9.87 22.41 -6.16
N ILE A 545 8.66 21.87 -6.31
CA ILE A 545 8.14 21.30 -7.54
C ILE A 545 7.08 22.25 -8.10
N THR A 546 7.40 23.00 -9.14
CA THR A 546 6.46 23.93 -9.81
C THR A 546 5.48 23.21 -10.74
N ASP A 547 4.49 23.92 -11.30
CA ASP A 547 3.57 23.35 -12.28
C ASP A 547 4.30 22.79 -13.51
N GLU A 548 5.30 23.52 -14.02
CA GLU A 548 6.13 23.10 -15.17
C GLU A 548 6.90 21.80 -14.87
N ILE A 549 7.57 21.73 -13.72
CA ILE A 549 8.31 20.53 -13.28
C ILE A 549 7.35 19.34 -13.15
N ASN A 550 6.19 19.56 -12.52
CA ASN A 550 5.18 18.52 -12.33
C ASN A 550 4.59 18.03 -13.66
N TYR A 551 4.33 18.96 -14.59
CA TYR A 551 3.88 18.61 -15.94
C TYR A 551 4.92 17.76 -16.67
N GLY A 552 6.19 18.19 -16.68
CA GLY A 552 7.28 17.45 -17.32
C GLY A 552 7.42 16.03 -16.77
N LEU A 553 7.37 15.89 -15.44
CA LEU A 553 7.42 14.59 -14.77
C LEU A 553 6.21 13.71 -15.12
N MET A 554 5.00 14.19 -14.88
CA MET A 554 3.78 13.39 -15.08
C MET A 554 3.58 13.02 -16.54
N TRP A 555 3.98 13.91 -17.47
CA TRP A 555 3.94 13.61 -18.89
C TRP A 555 4.90 12.47 -19.23
N LYS A 556 6.14 12.52 -18.72
CA LYS A 556 7.11 11.43 -18.90
C LYS A 556 6.62 10.12 -18.29
N CYS A 557 6.05 10.15 -17.07
CA CYS A 557 5.42 8.99 -16.43
C CYS A 557 4.35 8.37 -17.32
N ASN A 558 3.45 9.20 -17.88
CA ASN A 558 2.39 8.75 -18.77
C ASN A 558 2.95 8.12 -20.07
N GLN A 559 3.96 8.74 -20.69
CA GLN A 559 4.61 8.19 -21.88
C GLN A 559 5.28 6.83 -21.61
N ILE A 560 5.91 6.66 -20.44
CA ILE A 560 6.49 5.37 -20.02
C ILE A 560 5.38 4.33 -19.83
N ALA A 561 4.31 4.67 -19.10
CA ALA A 561 3.18 3.79 -18.85
C ALA A 561 2.49 3.32 -20.15
N GLN A 562 2.46 4.18 -21.18
CA GLN A 562 1.88 3.90 -22.50
C GLN A 562 2.87 3.21 -23.46
N GLY A 563 4.13 2.97 -23.05
CA GLY A 563 5.17 2.40 -23.91
C GLY A 563 5.62 3.31 -25.05
N GLN A 564 5.35 4.62 -24.93
CA GLN A 564 5.75 5.65 -25.90
C GLN A 564 7.16 6.20 -25.62
N ALA A 565 7.65 6.04 -24.40
CA ALA A 565 9.00 6.38 -24.01
C ALA A 565 9.72 5.16 -23.42
N GLU A 566 10.96 4.93 -23.85
CA GLU A 566 11.85 4.00 -23.15
C GLU A 566 12.36 4.63 -21.85
N CYS A 567 12.57 3.79 -20.84
CA CYS A 567 13.23 4.15 -19.59
C CYS A 567 14.08 2.96 -19.10
N PRO A 568 15.29 2.80 -19.64
CA PRO A 568 16.19 1.71 -19.26
C PRO A 568 16.53 1.69 -17.77
N GLU A 569 16.49 2.83 -17.09
CA GLU A 569 16.76 2.98 -15.66
C GLU A 569 15.69 2.30 -14.79
N LEU A 570 14.44 2.25 -15.25
CA LEU A 570 13.32 1.60 -14.56
C LEU A 570 13.05 0.17 -15.04
N LEU A 571 13.16 -0.06 -16.35
CA LEU A 571 12.67 -1.29 -17.00
C LEU A 571 13.80 -2.15 -17.60
N GLY A 572 15.02 -1.62 -17.67
CA GLY A 572 16.16 -2.26 -18.34
C GLY A 572 16.17 -2.07 -19.85
N VAL A 573 17.35 -2.26 -20.45
CA VAL A 573 17.57 -2.11 -21.89
C VAL A 573 16.76 -3.15 -22.68
N GLY A 574 16.07 -2.70 -23.73
CA GLY A 574 15.37 -3.57 -24.68
C GLY A 574 13.97 -4.02 -24.25
N PHE A 575 13.45 -3.53 -23.13
CA PHE A 575 12.12 -3.89 -22.61
C PHE A 575 10.97 -3.51 -23.58
N ASN A 576 11.07 -2.35 -24.24
CA ASN A 576 10.05 -1.83 -25.16
C ASN A 576 10.29 -2.17 -26.63
N LYS A 577 11.22 -3.08 -26.95
CA LYS A 577 11.31 -3.61 -28.32
C LYS A 577 10.05 -4.43 -28.58
N LYS A 578 9.01 -3.77 -29.09
CA LYS A 578 7.91 -4.43 -29.79
C LYS A 578 8.53 -5.51 -30.67
N GLN A 579 7.95 -6.71 -30.64
CA GLN A 579 8.12 -7.67 -31.73
C GLN A 579 7.70 -6.96 -33.02
N SER A 580 8.66 -6.35 -33.69
CA SER A 580 8.50 -5.85 -35.04
C SER A 580 8.43 -7.06 -35.95
N GLY A 581 7.22 -7.42 -36.37
CA GLY A 581 6.97 -8.23 -37.56
C GLY A 581 6.46 -9.64 -37.31
N ASN A 582 5.15 -9.78 -37.12
CA ASN A 582 4.46 -10.80 -37.93
C ASN A 582 4.30 -10.19 -39.31
N LYS A 583 5.20 -10.56 -40.23
CA LYS A 583 4.90 -10.47 -41.65
C LYS A 583 3.64 -11.29 -41.87
N THR A 584 2.58 -10.61 -42.30
CA THR A 584 1.55 -11.23 -43.12
C THR A 584 2.24 -11.75 -44.38
N ASP A 585 2.55 -13.04 -44.41
CA ASP A 585 2.85 -13.72 -45.66
C ASP A 585 1.51 -14.04 -46.33
N SER A 586 1.37 -13.37 -47.48
CA SER A 586 0.50 -13.58 -48.65
C SER A 586 -0.35 -14.84 -48.72
#